data_AF-A0A957USZ8-F1
#
_entry.id   AF-A0A957USZ8-F1
#
_cell.length_a   1.000
_cell.length_b   1.000
_cell.length_c   1.000
_cell.angle_alpha   90.00
_cell.angle_beta   90.00
_cell.angle_gamma   90.00
#
_symmetry.space_group_name_H-M   'P 1'
#
loop_
_entity.id
_entity.type
_entity.pdbx_description
1 polymer ?
#
loop_
_entity_poly.entity_id
_entity_poly.type
_entity_poly.pdbx_seq_one_letter_code
_entity_poly.pdbx_strand_id
1 'polypeptide(L)'
;ARALVLWTLGLAVLAAAGLDGLHAFANDLTQRVISHAGLLIFDKLVRWVAFVLAGVTVPLIYMTLLLTQENDAAFLHASVAALALTIAAFFWLAAWGAIAAYRAGWMRPQVFPALLIGLLFLELSANGGAYQDVSETDPTRGFQHPAIVEFLQNDPELFRIDTRTDIDAFWQPDAAALLGLQDVWGVANPLMLAHWARLWEATGGRQTRLYDLLNVKYVLVQDDVPLPEGKFELALDAPDALAVYRNLDFLPRAWVVHEIQASPDADTAYTQLRATNFDPSRQAIIETVDALPTVAPTGNADVVTIDQYGANAITVQVATEAPGVLLLSEVWYPGWRATINGEPVDVLRVDGALRAVAIPAGASTVQLWFAPPSWRWGLGGLLLGSILCLAIVGRFTS
;
A
#
# COMPACT_ATOMS: atom_id res chain seq x y z
N ALA A 1 -1.97 -3.31 16.22
CA ALA A 1 -2.97 -4.14 16.93
C ALA A 1 -3.82 -3.36 17.94
N ARG A 2 -3.26 -2.80 19.03
CA ARG A 2 -4.04 -2.12 20.11
C ARG A 2 -4.88 -0.92 19.63
N ALA A 3 -4.36 -0.11 18.72
CA ALA A 3 -5.11 1.02 18.12
C ALA A 3 -6.32 0.55 17.29
N LEU A 4 -6.19 -0.57 16.58
CA LEU A 4 -7.27 -1.15 15.79
C LEU A 4 -8.39 -1.69 16.68
N VAL A 5 -8.03 -2.31 17.81
CA VAL A 5 -8.98 -2.81 18.83
C VAL A 5 -9.71 -1.66 19.53
N LEU A 6 -8.99 -0.60 19.91
CA LEU A 6 -9.61 0.59 20.50
C LEU A 6 -10.50 1.33 19.49
N TRP A 7 -10.12 1.31 18.21
CA TRP A 7 -10.91 1.89 17.13
C TRP A 7 -12.18 1.09 16.84
N THR A 8 -12.12 -0.24 16.77
CA THR A 8 -13.29 -1.10 16.58
C THR A 8 -14.22 -1.08 17.79
N LEU A 9 -13.67 -1.07 19.01
CA LEU A 9 -14.45 -0.86 20.23
C LEU A 9 -15.10 0.53 20.24
N GLY A 10 -14.37 1.57 19.85
CA GLY A 10 -14.89 2.94 19.71
C GLY A 10 -16.03 3.03 18.69
N LEU A 11 -15.88 2.40 17.52
CA LEU A 11 -16.94 2.32 16.51
C LEU A 11 -18.13 1.49 16.99
N ALA A 12 -17.91 0.40 17.73
CA ALA A 12 -18.98 -0.42 18.30
C ALA A 12 -19.75 0.33 19.39
N VAL A 13 -19.06 1.10 20.24
CA VAL A 13 -19.68 1.98 21.24
C VAL A 13 -20.43 3.14 20.58
N LEU A 14 -19.87 3.76 19.53
CA LEU A 14 -20.55 4.80 18.76
C LEU A 14 -21.72 4.25 17.95
N ALA A 15 -21.64 3.02 17.45
CA ALA A 15 -22.74 2.33 16.79
C ALA A 15 -23.82 1.94 17.81
N ALA A 16 -23.45 1.52 19.02
CA ALA A 16 -24.39 1.23 20.09
C ALA A 16 -25.07 2.51 20.62
N ALA A 17 -24.31 3.58 20.85
CA ALA A 17 -24.84 4.89 21.23
C ALA A 17 -25.67 5.52 20.10
N GLY A 18 -25.26 5.31 18.84
CA GLY A 18 -26.02 5.70 17.66
C GLY A 18 -27.29 4.87 17.49
N LEU A 19 -27.26 3.57 17.84
CA LEU A 19 -28.43 2.69 17.83
C LEU A 19 -29.38 3.01 18.98
N ASP A 20 -28.88 3.36 20.16
CA ASP A 20 -29.67 3.85 21.30
C ASP A 20 -30.24 5.24 21.01
N GLY A 21 -29.46 6.12 20.37
CA GLY A 21 -29.92 7.41 19.88
C GLY A 21 -30.98 7.26 18.78
N LEU A 22 -30.81 6.31 17.86
CA LEU A 22 -31.80 5.92 16.87
C LEU A 22 -33.00 5.21 17.50
N HIS A 23 -32.86 4.50 18.61
CA HIS A 23 -33.98 3.89 19.34
C HIS A 23 -34.76 4.92 20.15
N ALA A 24 -34.09 5.91 20.74
CA ALA A 24 -34.72 7.04 21.42
C ALA A 24 -35.44 7.93 20.41
N PHE A 25 -34.77 8.24 19.30
CA PHE A 25 -35.35 8.95 18.15
C PHE A 25 -36.46 8.15 17.48
N ALA A 26 -36.27 6.84 17.30
CA ALA A 26 -37.31 5.96 16.79
C ALA A 26 -38.46 5.89 17.78
N ASN A 27 -38.28 5.79 19.10
CA ASN A 27 -39.40 5.83 20.04
C ASN A 27 -40.20 7.13 19.94
N ASP A 28 -39.53 8.26 19.64
CA ASP A 28 -40.15 9.56 19.38
C ASP A 28 -40.86 9.61 17.99
N LEU A 29 -40.29 8.97 16.96
CA LEU A 29 -40.85 8.81 15.61
C LEU A 29 -41.86 7.65 15.44
N THR A 30 -41.85 6.68 16.35
CA THR A 30 -42.72 5.49 16.42
C THR A 30 -44.08 5.88 16.97
N GLN A 31 -44.18 7.06 17.60
CA GLN A 31 -45.47 7.74 17.74
C GLN A 31 -46.03 8.28 16.42
N ARG A 32 -45.27 8.36 15.32
CA ARG A 32 -45.77 8.97 14.06
C ARG A 32 -45.61 8.18 12.75
N VAL A 33 -44.63 7.29 12.50
CA VAL A 33 -44.52 6.69 11.14
C VAL A 33 -44.01 5.24 11.04
N ILE A 34 -43.21 4.68 11.97
CA ILE A 34 -42.67 3.32 11.79
C ILE A 34 -43.47 2.31 12.63
N SER A 35 -44.12 1.34 11.98
CA SER A 35 -44.88 0.31 12.69
C SER A 35 -43.94 -0.62 13.47
N HIS A 36 -44.31 -0.98 14.70
CA HIS A 36 -43.63 -1.99 15.53
C HIS A 36 -43.35 -3.32 14.78
N ALA A 37 -44.08 -3.57 13.69
CA ALA A 37 -43.88 -4.71 12.80
C ALA A 37 -42.52 -4.69 12.07
N GLY A 38 -42.01 -3.53 11.65
CA GLY A 38 -40.74 -3.43 10.90
C GLY A 38 -39.52 -3.85 11.74
N LEU A 39 -39.48 -3.42 13.00
CA LEU A 39 -38.44 -3.81 13.97
C LEU A 39 -38.49 -5.30 14.32
N LEU A 40 -39.70 -5.87 14.45
CA LEU A 40 -39.89 -7.30 14.69
C LEU A 40 -39.51 -8.16 13.48
N ILE A 41 -39.76 -7.68 12.26
CA ILE A 41 -39.35 -8.34 11.02
C ILE A 41 -37.82 -8.33 10.90
N PHE A 42 -37.18 -7.19 11.19
CA PHE A 42 -35.72 -7.09 11.19
C PHE A 42 -35.07 -8.03 12.21
N ASP A 43 -35.56 -8.07 13.47
CA ASP A 43 -35.06 -8.99 14.50
C ASP A 43 -35.25 -10.46 14.09
N LYS A 44 -36.41 -10.81 13.52
CA LYS A 44 -36.64 -12.17 12.99
C LYS A 44 -35.72 -12.50 11.82
N LEU A 45 -35.49 -11.58 10.91
CA LEU A 45 -34.66 -11.77 9.72
C LEU A 45 -33.19 -11.96 10.10
N VAL A 46 -32.67 -11.15 11.03
CA VAL A 46 -31.31 -11.28 11.55
C VAL A 46 -31.10 -12.64 12.23
N ARG A 47 -32.06 -13.09 13.05
CA ARG A 47 -32.01 -14.42 13.69
C ARG A 47 -32.14 -15.58 12.70
N TRP A 48 -32.96 -15.44 11.66
CA TRP A 48 -33.12 -16.47 10.62
C TRP A 48 -31.88 -16.58 9.74
N VAL A 49 -31.34 -15.44 9.32
CA VAL A 49 -30.06 -15.37 8.60
C VAL A 49 -28.95 -15.97 9.48
N ALA A 50 -29.00 -15.77 10.79
CA ALA A 50 -28.05 -16.39 11.72
C ALA A 50 -28.08 -17.90 11.73
N PHE A 51 -29.28 -18.44 11.89
CA PHE A 51 -29.50 -19.87 11.94
C PHE A 51 -29.14 -20.54 10.60
N VAL A 52 -29.51 -19.92 9.48
CA VAL A 52 -29.18 -20.42 8.13
C VAL A 52 -27.69 -20.33 7.86
N LEU A 53 -27.04 -19.21 8.21
CA LEU A 53 -25.59 -19.08 8.07
C LEU A 53 -24.91 -20.15 8.92
N ALA A 54 -25.24 -20.34 10.19
CA ALA A 54 -24.62 -21.38 11.01
C ALA A 54 -24.87 -22.81 10.46
N GLY A 55 -26.11 -23.10 10.02
CA GLY A 55 -26.51 -24.41 9.52
C GLY A 55 -25.95 -24.77 8.13
N VAL A 56 -25.66 -23.78 7.29
CA VAL A 56 -25.12 -23.96 5.93
C VAL A 56 -23.60 -23.80 5.89
N THR A 57 -23.04 -22.92 6.72
CA THR A 57 -21.61 -22.60 6.74
C THR A 57 -20.79 -23.79 7.26
N VAL A 58 -21.25 -24.50 8.30
CA VAL A 58 -20.52 -25.66 8.85
C VAL A 58 -20.40 -26.81 7.83
N PRO A 59 -21.49 -27.24 7.14
CA PRO A 59 -21.37 -28.23 6.05
C PRO A 59 -20.51 -27.75 4.88
N LEU A 60 -20.61 -26.48 4.48
CA LEU A 60 -19.78 -25.93 3.41
C LEU A 60 -18.31 -25.93 3.79
N ILE A 61 -17.96 -25.51 5.00
CA ILE A 61 -16.60 -25.58 5.56
C ILE A 61 -16.07 -27.01 5.47
N TYR A 62 -16.84 -27.98 5.95
CA TYR A 62 -16.40 -29.38 5.97
C TYR A 62 -16.22 -29.92 4.55
N MET A 63 -17.12 -29.57 3.63
CA MET A 63 -16.98 -29.87 2.20
C MET A 63 -15.74 -29.22 1.59
N THR A 64 -15.46 -27.94 1.88
CA THR A 64 -14.27 -27.25 1.38
C THR A 64 -12.99 -27.90 1.88
N LEU A 65 -12.93 -28.29 3.15
CA LEU A 65 -11.79 -29.01 3.71
C LEU A 65 -11.57 -30.36 3.04
N LEU A 66 -12.63 -31.15 2.83
CA LEU A 66 -12.56 -32.42 2.11
C LEU A 66 -12.11 -32.25 0.66
N LEU A 67 -12.59 -31.21 -0.03
CA LEU A 67 -12.24 -30.95 -1.43
C LEU A 67 -10.82 -30.39 -1.59
N THR A 68 -10.26 -29.77 -0.56
CA THR A 68 -8.93 -29.14 -0.62
C THR A 68 -7.82 -29.98 0.00
N GLN A 69 -8.15 -31.13 0.63
CA GLN A 69 -7.20 -31.96 1.38
C GLN A 69 -5.99 -32.47 0.58
N GLU A 70 -6.07 -32.52 -0.75
CA GLU A 70 -4.96 -32.96 -1.62
C GLU A 70 -3.98 -31.83 -1.97
N ASN A 71 -4.26 -30.59 -1.55
CA ASN A 71 -3.40 -29.43 -1.79
C ASN A 71 -3.12 -28.71 -0.45
N ASP A 72 -1.91 -28.85 0.06
CA ASP A 72 -1.51 -28.33 1.37
C ASP A 72 -1.80 -26.83 1.55
N ALA A 73 -1.52 -26.01 0.52
CA ALA A 73 -1.75 -24.57 0.59
C ALA A 73 -3.25 -24.22 0.56
N ALA A 74 -4.02 -24.89 -0.30
CA ALA A 74 -5.47 -24.69 -0.36
C ALA A 74 -6.16 -25.18 0.91
N PHE A 75 -5.70 -26.30 1.47
CA PHE A 75 -6.17 -26.84 2.74
C PHE A 75 -5.85 -25.92 3.91
N LEU A 76 -4.64 -25.37 3.97
CA LEU A 76 -4.25 -24.40 4.99
C LEU A 76 -5.15 -23.15 4.94
N HIS A 77 -5.35 -22.55 3.76
CA HIS A 77 -6.23 -21.40 3.62
C HIS A 77 -7.70 -21.73 3.98
N ALA A 78 -8.21 -22.88 3.52
CA ALA A 78 -9.55 -23.34 3.83
C ALA A 78 -9.74 -23.60 5.32
N SER A 79 -8.76 -24.21 5.99
CA SER A 79 -8.80 -24.50 7.44
C SER A 79 -8.71 -23.25 8.30
N VAL A 80 -7.88 -22.27 7.93
CA VAL A 80 -7.84 -20.97 8.62
C VAL A 80 -9.17 -20.23 8.46
N ALA A 81 -9.73 -20.17 7.25
CA ALA A 81 -11.04 -19.54 7.01
C ALA A 81 -12.17 -20.25 7.75
N ALA A 82 -12.17 -21.58 7.75
CA ALA A 82 -13.11 -22.43 8.46
C ALA A 82 -13.09 -22.18 9.97
N LEU A 83 -11.88 -22.13 10.55
CA LEU A 83 -11.68 -21.84 11.96
C LEU A 83 -12.21 -20.44 12.31
N ALA A 84 -11.87 -19.43 11.51
CA ALA A 84 -12.32 -18.06 11.72
C ALA A 84 -13.85 -17.94 11.68
N LEU A 85 -14.51 -18.54 10.69
CA LEU A 85 -15.97 -18.55 10.56
C LEU A 85 -16.66 -19.29 11.72
N THR A 86 -16.07 -20.41 12.17
CA THR A 86 -16.59 -21.19 13.29
C THR A 86 -16.52 -20.39 14.60
N ILE A 87 -15.37 -19.73 14.85
CA ILE A 87 -15.17 -18.85 16.00
C ILE A 87 -16.14 -17.67 15.95
N ALA A 88 -16.26 -17.00 14.79
CA ALA A 88 -17.19 -15.88 14.61
C ALA A 88 -18.65 -16.31 14.88
N ALA A 89 -19.08 -17.45 14.33
CA ALA A 89 -20.42 -17.98 14.56
C ALA A 89 -20.66 -18.30 16.05
N PHE A 90 -19.69 -18.90 16.74
CA PHE A 90 -19.79 -19.18 18.16
C PHE A 90 -20.00 -17.90 18.98
N PHE A 91 -19.14 -16.89 18.81
CA PHE A 91 -19.23 -15.64 19.58
C PHE A 91 -20.51 -14.87 19.27
N TRP A 92 -20.95 -14.90 18.01
CA TRP A 92 -22.19 -14.27 17.62
C TRP A 92 -23.42 -14.97 18.23
N LEU A 93 -23.49 -16.30 18.18
CA LEU A 93 -24.56 -17.07 18.82
C LEU A 93 -24.54 -16.90 20.35
N ALA A 94 -23.36 -16.85 20.96
CA ALA A 94 -23.21 -16.61 22.40
C ALA A 94 -23.70 -15.22 22.80
N ALA A 95 -23.40 -14.18 22.02
CA ALA A 95 -23.91 -12.83 22.25
C ALA A 95 -25.44 -12.77 22.12
N TRP A 96 -26.01 -13.39 21.09
CA TRP A 96 -27.47 -13.49 20.92
C TRP A 96 -28.13 -14.29 22.04
N GLY A 97 -27.51 -15.39 22.47
CA GLY A 97 -27.96 -16.17 23.62
C GLY A 97 -27.98 -15.35 24.90
N ALA A 98 -26.93 -14.56 25.16
CA ALA A 98 -26.86 -13.65 26.29
C ALA A 98 -27.97 -12.58 26.25
N ILE A 99 -28.19 -11.96 25.09
CA ILE A 99 -29.27 -10.98 24.88
C ILE A 99 -30.64 -11.62 25.11
N ALA A 100 -30.88 -12.81 24.57
CA ALA A 100 -32.14 -13.53 24.72
C ALA A 100 -32.41 -13.92 26.18
N ALA A 101 -31.41 -14.44 26.88
CA ALA A 101 -31.50 -14.80 28.29
C ALA A 101 -31.75 -13.58 29.18
N TYR A 102 -31.11 -12.45 28.90
CA TYR A 102 -31.38 -11.19 29.61
C TYR A 102 -32.81 -10.69 29.38
N ARG A 103 -33.29 -10.69 28.13
CA ARG A 103 -34.67 -10.30 27.79
C ARG A 103 -35.73 -11.23 28.38
N ALA A 104 -35.41 -12.51 28.53
CA ALA A 104 -36.28 -13.50 29.18
C ALA A 104 -36.28 -13.41 30.72
N GLY A 105 -35.47 -12.51 31.30
CA GLY A 105 -35.34 -12.38 32.76
C GLY A 105 -34.54 -13.51 33.43
N TRP A 106 -33.85 -14.34 32.64
CA TRP A 106 -33.05 -15.46 33.14
C TRP A 106 -31.66 -15.03 33.63
N MET A 107 -31.30 -13.76 33.43
CA MET A 107 -29.98 -13.21 33.76
C MET A 107 -30.11 -11.93 34.57
N ARG A 108 -29.28 -11.79 35.62
CA ARG A 108 -29.24 -10.58 36.44
C ARG A 108 -28.67 -9.40 35.62
N PRO A 109 -29.12 -8.15 35.86
CA PRO A 109 -28.64 -6.98 35.13
C PRO A 109 -27.14 -6.72 35.20
N GLN A 110 -26.47 -7.17 36.26
CA GLN A 110 -25.01 -7.02 36.41
C GLN A 110 -24.23 -8.11 35.66
N VAL A 111 -24.85 -9.29 35.44
CA VAL A 111 -24.20 -10.45 34.81
C VAL A 111 -24.15 -10.29 33.30
N PHE A 112 -25.18 -9.69 32.69
CA PHE A 112 -25.25 -9.45 31.25
C PHE A 112 -24.07 -8.64 30.68
N PRO A 113 -23.75 -7.43 31.18
CA PRO A 113 -22.61 -6.66 30.67
C PRO A 113 -21.27 -7.35 30.98
N ALA A 114 -21.13 -8.00 32.14
CA ALA A 114 -19.91 -8.75 32.47
C ALA A 114 -19.68 -9.94 31.52
N LEU A 115 -20.75 -10.66 31.15
CA LEU A 115 -20.69 -11.73 30.18
C LEU A 115 -20.32 -11.23 28.78
N LEU A 116 -20.90 -10.12 28.33
CA LEU A 116 -20.55 -9.54 27.03
C LEU A 116 -19.10 -9.06 26.98
N ILE A 117 -18.61 -8.42 28.05
CA ILE A 117 -17.18 -8.03 28.17
C ILE A 117 -16.29 -9.28 28.15
N GLY A 118 -16.67 -10.34 28.85
CA GLY A 118 -15.95 -11.61 28.84
C GLY A 118 -15.92 -12.28 27.46
N LEU A 119 -17.06 -12.30 26.76
CA LEU A 119 -17.14 -12.81 25.38
C LEU A 119 -16.27 -11.98 24.43
N LEU A 120 -16.28 -10.66 24.55
CA LEU A 120 -15.43 -9.78 23.76
C LEU A 120 -13.95 -10.02 24.06
N PHE A 121 -13.58 -10.13 25.33
CA PHE A 121 -12.20 -10.45 25.73
C PHE A 121 -11.75 -11.79 25.15
N LEU A 122 -12.59 -12.82 25.24
CA LEU A 122 -12.28 -14.14 24.69
C LEU A 122 -12.19 -14.12 23.17
N GLU A 123 -13.05 -13.37 22.48
CA GLU A 123 -13.01 -13.22 21.02
C GLU A 123 -11.69 -12.56 20.59
N LEU A 124 -11.35 -11.44 21.21
CA LEU A 124 -10.10 -10.71 20.94
C LEU A 124 -8.87 -11.54 21.30
N SER A 125 -8.92 -12.32 22.38
CA SER A 125 -7.80 -13.14 22.82
C SER A 125 -7.65 -14.42 21.99
N ALA A 126 -8.74 -15.04 21.57
CA ALA A 126 -8.72 -16.24 20.73
C ALA A 126 -8.31 -15.92 19.28
N ASN A 127 -8.86 -14.86 18.69
CA ASN A 127 -8.51 -14.44 17.33
C ASN A 127 -7.18 -13.68 17.27
N GLY A 128 -6.85 -12.87 18.28
CA GLY A 128 -5.62 -12.10 18.30
C GLY A 128 -4.44 -12.86 18.90
N GLY A 129 -4.64 -13.57 20.01
CA GLY A 129 -3.55 -14.15 20.81
C GLY A 129 -2.87 -15.37 20.18
N ALA A 130 -3.60 -16.19 19.42
CA ALA A 130 -3.05 -17.40 18.79
C ALA A 130 -2.02 -17.08 17.68
N TYR A 131 -2.05 -15.87 17.13
CA TYR A 131 -1.16 -15.40 16.06
C TYR A 131 -0.21 -14.29 16.52
N GLN A 132 -0.21 -13.96 17.81
CA GLN A 132 0.79 -13.09 18.40
C GLN A 132 1.86 -14.00 18.97
N ASP A 133 3.01 -14.06 18.31
CA ASP A 133 4.18 -14.74 18.84
C ASP A 133 4.65 -13.99 20.11
N VAL A 134 4.33 -14.54 21.28
CA VAL A 134 4.78 -14.02 22.57
C VAL A 134 6.06 -14.77 22.94
N SER A 135 7.10 -14.60 22.11
CA SER A 135 8.43 -15.08 22.43
C SER A 135 9.18 -14.06 23.31
N GLU A 136 10.02 -14.54 24.22
CA GLU A 136 10.96 -13.71 24.97
C GLU A 136 12.17 -13.29 24.12
N THR A 137 12.35 -13.91 22.93
CA THR A 137 13.40 -13.54 22.00
C THR A 137 13.01 -12.30 21.20
N ASP A 138 13.92 -11.33 21.11
CA ASP A 138 13.77 -10.17 20.24
C ASP A 138 13.50 -10.62 18.80
N PRO A 139 12.30 -10.34 18.24
CA PRO A 139 11.92 -10.78 16.89
C PRO A 139 12.72 -10.04 15.80
N THR A 140 13.51 -9.02 16.16
CA THR A 140 14.33 -8.25 15.22
C THR A 140 15.76 -8.77 15.10
N ARG A 141 16.19 -9.71 15.96
CA ARG A 141 17.60 -10.11 16.07
C ARG A 141 18.21 -10.61 14.75
N GLY A 142 17.45 -11.33 13.91
CA GLY A 142 17.92 -11.82 12.60
C GLY A 142 17.88 -10.77 11.48
N PHE A 143 17.38 -9.56 11.77
CA PHE A 143 17.15 -8.51 10.79
C PHE A 143 18.04 -7.27 11.01
N GLN A 144 18.87 -7.29 12.04
CA GLN A 144 19.74 -6.16 12.39
C GLN A 144 21.07 -6.27 11.63
N HIS A 145 21.25 -5.42 10.61
CA HIS A 145 22.44 -5.39 9.76
C HIS A 145 23.19 -4.05 9.84
N PRO A 146 23.79 -3.69 11.00
CA PRO A 146 24.35 -2.35 11.21
C PRO A 146 25.45 -1.99 10.21
N ALA A 147 26.30 -2.95 9.81
CA ALA A 147 27.36 -2.71 8.83
C ALA A 147 26.80 -2.36 7.43
N ILE A 148 25.75 -3.06 6.99
CA ILE A 148 25.06 -2.78 5.73
C ILE A 148 24.39 -1.40 5.80
N VAL A 149 23.68 -1.11 6.88
CA VAL A 149 22.99 0.17 7.06
C VAL A 149 23.97 1.34 7.07
N GLU A 150 25.07 1.24 7.83
CA GLU A 150 26.11 2.26 7.88
C GLU A 150 26.76 2.45 6.51
N PHE A 151 27.08 1.37 5.80
CA PHE A 151 27.63 1.43 4.45
C PHE A 151 26.70 2.19 3.48
N LEU A 152 25.40 1.83 3.47
CA LEU A 152 24.42 2.46 2.58
C LEU A 152 24.16 3.93 2.96
N GLN A 153 24.08 4.26 4.24
CA GLN A 153 23.81 5.63 4.69
C GLN A 153 24.99 6.58 4.48
N ASN A 154 26.21 6.05 4.35
CA ASN A 154 27.41 6.84 4.05
C ASN A 154 27.53 7.24 2.58
N ASP A 155 26.75 6.65 1.68
CA ASP A 155 26.70 7.03 0.27
C ASP A 155 25.78 8.26 0.09
N PRO A 156 26.31 9.43 -0.31
CA PRO A 156 25.54 10.67 -0.37
C PRO A 156 24.65 10.77 -1.62
N GLU A 157 24.77 9.84 -2.58
CA GLU A 157 23.98 9.87 -3.79
C GLU A 157 22.52 9.48 -3.53
N LEU A 158 21.63 9.90 -4.41
CA LEU A 158 20.24 9.47 -4.39
C LEU A 158 20.08 8.17 -5.19
N PHE A 159 19.91 7.05 -4.47
CA PHE A 159 19.78 5.73 -5.07
C PHE A 159 18.65 4.91 -4.42
N ARG A 160 18.30 3.81 -5.07
CA ARG A 160 17.50 2.73 -4.49
C ARG A 160 18.37 1.51 -4.21
N ILE A 161 17.95 0.74 -3.21
CA ILE A 161 18.38 -0.64 -3.00
C ILE A 161 17.34 -1.60 -3.58
N ASP A 162 17.76 -2.83 -3.87
CA ASP A 162 16.88 -3.93 -4.22
C ASP A 162 17.07 -5.08 -3.25
N THR A 163 16.01 -5.38 -2.50
CA THR A 163 15.94 -6.44 -1.49
C THR A 163 15.02 -7.59 -1.93
N ARG A 164 14.53 -7.56 -3.19
CA ARG A 164 13.66 -8.61 -3.76
C ARG A 164 14.48 -9.77 -4.30
N THR A 165 15.28 -10.35 -3.42
CA THR A 165 16.33 -11.36 -3.71
C THR A 165 16.15 -12.59 -2.81
N ASP A 166 14.92 -12.82 -2.37
CA ASP A 166 14.53 -13.91 -1.45
C ASP A 166 15.29 -13.83 -0.11
N ILE A 167 15.51 -12.61 0.37
CA ILE A 167 16.16 -12.33 1.66
C ILE A 167 15.17 -12.00 2.79
N ASP A 168 13.87 -12.26 2.63
CA ASP A 168 12.82 -11.89 3.61
C ASP A 168 13.05 -12.49 5.02
N ALA A 169 13.87 -13.54 5.13
CA ALA A 169 14.27 -14.15 6.41
C ALA A 169 15.40 -13.38 7.14
N PHE A 170 16.15 -12.55 6.41
CA PHE A 170 17.30 -11.77 6.89
C PHE A 170 17.06 -10.27 6.80
N TRP A 171 16.19 -9.80 5.91
CA TRP A 171 15.83 -8.41 5.74
C TRP A 171 14.31 -8.27 5.83
N GLN A 172 13.84 -7.63 6.89
CA GLN A 172 12.40 -7.49 7.12
C GLN A 172 11.75 -6.68 5.99
N PRO A 173 10.55 -7.06 5.52
CA PRO A 173 9.73 -6.19 4.69
C PRO A 173 9.61 -4.80 5.35
N ASP A 174 9.70 -3.74 4.55
CA ASP A 174 9.67 -2.34 4.99
C ASP A 174 10.88 -1.86 5.82
N ALA A 175 11.87 -2.70 6.10
CA ALA A 175 13.05 -2.31 6.88
C ALA A 175 13.77 -1.10 6.25
N ALA A 176 13.88 -1.06 4.93
CA ALA A 176 14.47 0.07 4.21
C ALA A 176 13.80 1.40 4.59
N ALA A 177 12.46 1.44 4.57
CA ALA A 177 11.69 2.64 4.90
C ALA A 177 11.89 3.08 6.36
N LEU A 178 11.98 2.13 7.30
CA LEU A 178 12.28 2.42 8.72
C LEU A 178 13.69 2.98 8.92
N LEU A 179 14.63 2.58 8.08
CA LEU A 179 16.04 3.00 8.10
C LEU A 179 16.31 4.26 7.27
N GLY A 180 15.27 4.84 6.65
CA GLY A 180 15.40 6.00 5.75
C GLY A 180 16.06 5.67 4.40
N LEU A 181 16.19 4.39 4.07
CA LEU A 181 16.69 3.89 2.78
C LEU A 181 15.52 3.76 1.80
N GLN A 182 15.82 3.87 0.51
CA GLN A 182 14.81 3.72 -0.55
C GLN A 182 14.94 2.35 -1.18
N ASP A 183 13.88 1.55 -1.10
CA ASP A 183 13.81 0.28 -1.82
C ASP A 183 13.12 0.46 -3.17
N VAL A 184 13.56 -0.26 -4.19
CA VAL A 184 12.91 -0.31 -5.51
C VAL A 184 11.45 -0.72 -5.42
N TRP A 185 11.12 -1.65 -4.54
CA TRP A 185 9.75 -2.11 -4.34
C TRP A 185 8.94 -1.18 -3.41
N GLY A 186 9.60 -0.28 -2.70
CA GLY A 186 8.99 0.62 -1.72
C GLY A 186 8.54 -0.13 -0.46
N VAL A 187 7.32 0.17 -0.01
CA VAL A 187 6.71 -0.52 1.13
C VAL A 187 5.82 -1.68 0.69
N ALA A 188 5.82 -2.77 1.45
CA ALA A 188 4.94 -3.91 1.33
C ALA A 188 3.48 -3.45 1.34
N ASN A 189 2.90 -3.37 0.16
CA ASN A 189 1.56 -2.84 -0.04
C ASN A 189 0.71 -3.85 -0.81
N PRO A 190 -0.40 -4.35 -0.21
CA PRO A 190 -1.31 -5.28 -0.90
C PRO A 190 -2.05 -4.61 -2.09
N LEU A 191 -2.10 -3.28 -2.15
CA LEU A 191 -2.70 -2.49 -3.21
C LEU A 191 -1.60 -1.81 -4.06
N MET A 192 -0.84 -2.62 -4.79
CA MET A 192 0.21 -2.13 -5.68
C MET A 192 -0.37 -1.51 -6.97
N LEU A 193 0.30 -0.48 -7.47
CA LEU A 193 -0.03 0.13 -8.76
C LEU A 193 0.26 -0.84 -9.91
N ALA A 194 -0.76 -1.15 -10.71
CA ALA A 194 -0.64 -2.13 -11.79
C ALA A 194 0.44 -1.78 -12.83
N HIS A 195 0.63 -0.50 -13.12
CA HIS A 195 1.68 -0.06 -14.04
C HIS A 195 3.10 -0.29 -13.50
N TRP A 196 3.31 -0.10 -12.19
CA TRP A 196 4.59 -0.38 -11.56
C TRP A 196 4.92 -1.87 -11.62
N ALA A 197 3.94 -2.71 -11.31
CA ALA A 197 4.07 -4.17 -11.40
C ALA A 197 4.46 -4.63 -12.82
N ARG A 198 3.81 -4.05 -13.84
CA ARG A 198 4.09 -4.36 -15.25
C ARG A 198 5.46 -3.86 -15.70
N LEU A 199 5.90 -2.69 -15.25
CA LEU A 199 7.27 -2.22 -15.54
C LEU A 199 8.31 -3.16 -14.92
N TRP A 200 8.12 -3.56 -13.66
CA TRP A 200 9.00 -4.51 -13.00
C TRP A 200 9.11 -5.83 -13.78
N GLU A 201 7.98 -6.39 -14.20
CA GLU A 201 7.94 -7.60 -15.04
C GLU A 201 8.61 -7.37 -16.40
N ALA A 202 8.38 -6.21 -17.02
CA ALA A 202 8.96 -5.85 -18.31
C ALA A 202 10.49 -5.69 -18.26
N THR A 203 11.09 -5.45 -17.09
CA THR A 203 12.55 -5.41 -16.95
C THR A 203 13.20 -6.69 -17.43
N GLY A 204 12.53 -7.84 -17.31
CA GLY A 204 13.09 -9.13 -17.70
C GLY A 204 14.26 -9.58 -16.81
N GLY A 205 14.53 -8.90 -15.70
CA GLY A 205 15.57 -9.24 -14.73
C GLY A 205 16.73 -8.24 -14.65
N ARG A 206 17.60 -8.46 -13.66
CA ARG A 206 18.68 -7.54 -13.25
C ARG A 206 19.79 -7.37 -14.30
N GLN A 207 19.90 -8.31 -15.23
CA GLN A 207 20.89 -8.29 -16.32
C GLN A 207 20.56 -7.29 -17.43
N THR A 208 19.33 -6.78 -17.49
CA THR A 208 18.91 -5.91 -18.60
C THR A 208 19.18 -4.44 -18.30
N ARG A 209 19.28 -3.62 -19.35
CA ARG A 209 19.33 -2.16 -19.23
C ARG A 209 18.05 -1.57 -18.66
N LEU A 210 16.93 -2.27 -18.83
CA LEU A 210 15.63 -1.81 -18.34
C LEU A 210 15.56 -1.88 -16.80
N TYR A 211 16.36 -2.71 -16.15
CA TYR A 211 16.50 -2.67 -14.70
C TYR A 211 17.22 -1.40 -14.21
N ASP A 212 18.17 -0.89 -14.99
CA ASP A 212 19.04 0.22 -14.57
C ASP A 212 18.30 1.55 -14.46
N LEU A 213 17.21 1.71 -15.21
CA LEU A 213 16.33 2.88 -15.12
C LEU A 213 15.62 2.99 -13.77
N LEU A 214 15.59 1.94 -12.96
CA LEU A 214 14.96 1.94 -11.64
C LEU A 214 15.82 2.60 -10.56
N ASN A 215 16.99 3.14 -10.94
CA ASN A 215 17.95 3.80 -10.05
C ASN A 215 18.43 2.88 -8.91
N VAL A 216 18.48 1.57 -9.17
CA VAL A 216 19.01 0.60 -8.21
C VAL A 216 20.52 0.59 -8.29
N LYS A 217 21.16 1.19 -7.28
CA LYS A 217 22.62 1.21 -7.14
C LYS A 217 23.14 0.00 -6.37
N TYR A 218 22.39 -0.48 -5.37
CA TYR A 218 22.81 -1.61 -4.56
C TYR A 218 21.77 -2.73 -4.53
N VAL A 219 22.23 -3.97 -4.58
CA VAL A 219 21.40 -5.17 -4.47
C VAL A 219 21.89 -5.95 -3.26
N LEU A 220 20.99 -6.27 -2.34
CA LEU A 220 21.29 -7.10 -1.18
C LEU A 220 20.96 -8.54 -1.54
N VAL A 221 21.85 -9.49 -1.29
CA VAL A 221 21.66 -10.90 -1.62
C VAL A 221 22.21 -11.80 -0.52
N GLN A 222 21.77 -13.06 -0.48
CA GLN A 222 22.46 -14.06 0.34
C GLN A 222 23.79 -14.48 -0.31
N ASP A 223 24.73 -15.00 0.49
CA ASP A 223 26.14 -15.25 0.12
C ASP A 223 26.40 -16.17 -1.10
N ASP A 224 25.38 -16.79 -1.69
CA ASP A 224 25.50 -17.69 -2.85
C ASP A 224 24.53 -17.37 -4.00
N VAL A 225 23.79 -16.25 -3.95
CA VAL A 225 22.85 -15.89 -5.02
C VAL A 225 23.64 -15.35 -6.23
N PRO A 226 23.60 -16.03 -7.40
CA PRO A 226 24.35 -15.58 -8.56
C PRO A 226 23.75 -14.28 -9.11
N LEU A 227 24.59 -13.26 -9.23
CA LEU A 227 24.27 -12.03 -9.98
C LEU A 227 24.90 -12.08 -11.38
N PRO A 228 24.34 -11.35 -12.36
CA PRO A 228 24.90 -11.26 -13.70
C PRO A 228 26.38 -10.85 -13.69
N GLU A 229 27.24 -11.69 -14.30
CA GLU A 229 28.68 -11.45 -14.37
C GLU A 229 29.00 -10.11 -15.06
N GLY A 230 29.96 -9.38 -14.50
CA GLY A 230 30.49 -8.13 -15.07
C GLY A 230 29.63 -6.88 -14.86
N LYS A 231 28.37 -7.02 -14.45
CA LYS A 231 27.46 -5.89 -14.16
C LYS A 231 27.45 -5.48 -12.69
N PHE A 232 27.62 -6.46 -11.81
CA PHE A 232 27.56 -6.26 -10.36
C PHE A 232 28.94 -6.51 -9.74
N GLU A 233 29.39 -5.60 -8.88
CA GLU A 233 30.62 -5.74 -8.09
C GLU A 233 30.29 -5.89 -6.60
N LEU A 234 31.03 -6.73 -5.89
CA LEU A 234 30.89 -6.85 -4.44
C LEU A 234 31.33 -5.54 -3.79
N ALA A 235 30.40 -4.87 -3.11
CA ALA A 235 30.64 -3.58 -2.45
C ALA A 235 30.85 -3.75 -0.94
N LEU A 236 30.13 -4.70 -0.33
CA LEU A 236 30.31 -5.09 1.07
C LEU A 236 30.03 -6.58 1.23
N ASP A 237 30.97 -7.30 1.83
CA ASP A 237 30.78 -8.65 2.34
C ASP A 237 30.43 -8.52 3.84
N ALA A 238 29.14 -8.63 4.18
CA ALA A 238 28.69 -8.37 5.54
C ALA A 238 28.61 -9.69 6.33
N PRO A 239 28.80 -9.65 7.66
CA PRO A 239 28.48 -10.81 8.50
C PRO A 239 26.99 -11.15 8.40
N ASP A 240 26.64 -12.39 8.78
CA ASP A 240 25.24 -12.87 8.87
C ASP A 240 24.53 -13.13 7.54
N ALA A 241 25.28 -13.66 6.55
CA ALA A 241 24.77 -14.26 5.32
C ALA A 241 24.14 -13.31 4.30
N LEU A 242 24.48 -12.01 4.36
CA LEU A 242 24.11 -11.03 3.34
C LEU A 242 25.35 -10.34 2.77
N ALA A 243 25.33 -10.16 1.45
CA ALA A 243 26.28 -9.35 0.72
C ALA A 243 25.58 -8.20 0.01
N VAL A 244 26.28 -7.07 -0.13
CA VAL A 244 25.84 -5.90 -0.88
C VAL A 244 26.65 -5.81 -2.16
N TYR A 245 25.95 -5.86 -3.30
CA TYR A 245 26.56 -5.68 -4.61
C TYR A 245 26.17 -4.33 -5.20
N ARG A 246 27.13 -3.65 -5.82
CA ARG A 246 26.88 -2.42 -6.57
C ARG A 246 26.59 -2.73 -8.03
N ASN A 247 25.48 -2.21 -8.54
CA ASN A 247 25.19 -2.15 -9.97
C ASN A 247 26.06 -1.08 -10.62
N LEU A 248 26.90 -1.47 -11.58
CA LEU A 248 27.80 -0.55 -12.27
C LEU A 248 27.10 0.29 -13.36
N ASP A 249 25.93 -0.16 -13.83
CA ASP A 249 25.22 0.43 -14.97
C ASP A 249 23.98 1.25 -14.55
N PHE A 250 23.72 1.41 -13.24
CA PHE A 250 22.51 2.09 -12.74
C PHE A 250 22.37 3.51 -13.30
N LEU A 251 21.14 3.90 -13.66
CA LEU A 251 20.84 5.28 -14.08
C LEU A 251 20.58 6.17 -12.86
N PRO A 252 20.87 7.48 -12.96
CA PRO A 252 20.57 8.44 -11.89
C PRO A 252 19.07 8.55 -11.63
N ARG A 253 18.69 9.17 -10.50
CA ARG A 253 17.26 9.37 -10.16
C ARG A 253 16.51 10.21 -11.19
N ALA A 254 17.19 11.13 -11.87
CA ALA A 254 16.64 11.93 -12.94
C ALA A 254 17.71 12.20 -14.01
N TRP A 255 17.29 12.20 -15.28
CA TRP A 255 18.15 12.51 -16.43
C TRP A 255 17.31 13.12 -17.57
N VAL A 256 17.98 13.71 -18.56
CA VAL A 256 17.32 14.23 -19.76
C VAL A 256 17.44 13.21 -20.88
N VAL A 257 16.37 13.07 -21.65
CA VAL A 257 16.33 12.27 -22.88
C VAL A 257 15.88 13.13 -24.05
N HIS A 258 16.42 12.83 -25.22
CA HIS A 258 16.20 13.58 -26.46
C HIS A 258 15.55 12.75 -27.57
N GLU A 259 15.41 11.43 -27.36
CA GLU A 259 14.76 10.53 -28.29
C GLU A 259 13.44 10.03 -27.70
N ILE A 260 12.32 10.51 -28.22
CA ILE A 260 10.99 10.15 -27.72
C ILE A 260 10.27 9.29 -28.76
N GLN A 261 9.69 8.19 -28.29
CA GLN A 261 8.81 7.34 -29.07
C GLN A 261 7.39 7.45 -28.51
N ALA A 262 6.41 7.64 -29.40
CA ALA A 262 5.00 7.54 -29.03
C ALA A 262 4.59 6.06 -28.94
N SER A 263 3.81 5.73 -27.91
CA SER A 263 3.06 4.48 -27.87
C SER A 263 1.55 4.78 -27.86
N PRO A 264 0.75 4.04 -28.67
CA PRO A 264 -0.71 4.20 -28.68
C PRO A 264 -1.36 3.73 -27.37
N ASP A 265 -0.77 2.74 -26.71
CA ASP A 265 -1.29 2.13 -25.49
C ASP A 265 -0.16 1.55 -24.61
N ALA A 266 -0.52 1.13 -23.39
CA ALA A 266 0.44 0.62 -22.43
C ALA A 266 1.09 -0.72 -22.85
N ASP A 267 0.34 -1.63 -23.47
CA ASP A 267 0.85 -2.96 -23.82
C ASP A 267 1.87 -2.87 -24.97
N THR A 268 1.62 -1.97 -25.93
CA THR A 268 2.59 -1.60 -26.97
C THR A 268 3.84 -0.96 -26.37
N ALA A 269 3.69 -0.10 -25.35
CA ALA A 269 4.82 0.56 -24.69
C ALA A 269 5.74 -0.47 -24.02
N TYR A 270 5.20 -1.44 -23.28
CA TYR A 270 6.01 -2.50 -22.67
C TYR A 270 6.67 -3.43 -23.69
N THR A 271 6.11 -3.56 -24.89
CA THR A 271 6.75 -4.32 -25.98
C THR A 271 7.93 -3.55 -26.57
N GLN A 272 7.78 -2.24 -26.77
CA GLN A 272 8.86 -1.35 -27.21
C GLN A 272 9.99 -1.26 -26.17
N LEU A 273 9.67 -1.19 -24.88
CA LEU A 273 10.66 -1.19 -23.78
C LEU A 273 11.54 -2.45 -23.75
N ARG A 274 11.00 -3.58 -24.20
CA ARG A 274 11.72 -4.87 -24.27
C ARG A 274 12.53 -5.03 -25.56
N ALA A 275 12.47 -4.08 -26.49
CA ALA A 275 13.24 -4.13 -27.71
C ALA A 275 14.74 -4.03 -27.41
N THR A 276 15.56 -4.83 -28.09
CA THR A 276 17.00 -4.91 -27.85
C THR A 276 17.76 -3.63 -28.18
N ASN A 277 17.16 -2.74 -28.99
CA ASN A 277 17.69 -1.45 -29.37
C ASN A 277 17.16 -0.28 -28.51
N PHE A 278 16.33 -0.54 -27.51
CA PHE A 278 15.87 0.48 -26.58
C PHE A 278 16.96 0.78 -25.55
N ASP A 279 17.37 2.04 -25.46
CA ASP A 279 18.36 2.52 -24.50
C ASP A 279 17.71 3.52 -23.52
N PRO A 280 17.37 3.12 -22.28
CA PRO A 280 16.67 4.00 -21.34
C PRO A 280 17.49 5.23 -20.92
N SER A 281 18.80 5.23 -21.17
CA SER A 281 19.65 6.41 -20.89
C SER A 281 19.46 7.54 -21.92
N ARG A 282 18.86 7.25 -23.08
CA ARG A 282 18.71 8.20 -24.21
C ARG A 282 17.30 8.29 -24.75
N GLN A 283 16.54 7.21 -24.61
CA GLN A 283 15.22 7.03 -25.19
C GLN A 283 14.16 6.95 -24.10
N ALA A 284 12.97 7.42 -24.44
CA ALA A 284 11.78 7.28 -23.61
C ALA A 284 10.55 7.03 -24.46
N ILE A 285 9.62 6.26 -23.92
CA ILE A 285 8.34 5.94 -24.53
C ILE A 285 7.24 6.67 -23.77
N ILE A 286 6.50 7.53 -24.48
CA ILE A 286 5.37 8.27 -23.89
C ILE A 286 4.07 7.63 -24.38
N GLU A 287 3.28 7.13 -23.44
CA GLU A 287 1.91 6.66 -23.70
C GLU A 287 1.02 7.88 -23.98
N THR A 288 0.47 7.95 -25.20
CA THR A 288 -0.70 8.75 -25.55
C THR A 288 -0.67 10.22 -25.07
N VAL A 289 -0.08 11.09 -25.88
CA VAL A 289 -0.28 12.56 -25.83
C VAL A 289 -0.84 13.04 -27.17
N ASP A 290 -1.72 14.06 -27.14
CA ASP A 290 -2.26 14.70 -28.35
C ASP A 290 -1.15 15.29 -29.23
N ALA A 291 -0.01 15.64 -28.63
CA ALA A 291 1.22 16.01 -29.31
C ALA A 291 2.45 15.56 -28.49
N LEU A 292 3.43 14.96 -29.15
CA LEU A 292 4.73 14.68 -28.52
C LEU A 292 5.44 15.98 -28.14
N PRO A 293 6.18 16.00 -27.03
CA PRO A 293 7.08 17.10 -26.71
C PRO A 293 8.02 17.40 -27.87
N THR A 294 8.30 18.67 -28.12
CA THR A 294 9.37 19.05 -29.04
C THR A 294 10.71 18.68 -28.42
N VAL A 295 11.43 17.78 -29.07
CA VAL A 295 12.79 17.38 -28.70
C VAL A 295 13.74 17.64 -29.86
N ALA A 296 15.00 17.95 -29.56
CA ALA A 296 16.05 18.02 -30.57
C ALA A 296 17.10 16.90 -30.34
N PRO A 297 17.68 16.32 -31.40
CA PRO A 297 18.49 15.10 -31.33
C PRO A 297 19.88 15.24 -30.67
N THR A 298 20.19 16.36 -30.01
CA THR A 298 21.50 16.58 -29.36
C THR A 298 21.35 17.35 -28.05
N GLY A 299 21.58 16.66 -26.93
CA GLY A 299 22.01 17.24 -25.66
C GLY A 299 23.24 16.49 -25.18
N ASN A 300 24.43 16.95 -25.57
CA ASN A 300 25.68 16.28 -25.19
C ASN A 300 26.26 16.82 -23.86
N ALA A 301 25.54 17.73 -23.21
CA ALA A 301 25.98 18.45 -22.01
C ALA A 301 24.84 18.70 -21.01
N ASP A 302 23.94 17.73 -20.86
CA ASP A 302 22.84 17.85 -19.90
C ASP A 302 23.36 17.74 -18.47
N VAL A 303 23.03 18.74 -17.65
CA VAL A 303 23.35 18.76 -16.22
C VAL A 303 22.03 18.72 -15.46
N VAL A 304 21.85 17.67 -14.68
CA VAL A 304 20.68 17.47 -13.83
C VAL A 304 21.13 17.37 -12.38
N THR A 305 20.59 18.23 -11.52
CA THR A 305 20.86 18.22 -10.07
C THR A 305 19.54 18.25 -9.31
N ILE A 306 19.38 17.36 -8.34
CA ILE A 306 18.19 17.33 -7.49
C ILE A 306 18.51 18.14 -6.23
N ASP A 307 18.00 19.36 -6.15
CA ASP A 307 18.20 20.26 -5.00
C ASP A 307 17.41 19.81 -3.77
N GLN A 308 16.20 19.28 -4.00
CA GLN A 308 15.33 18.80 -2.95
C GLN A 308 14.62 17.53 -3.40
N TYR A 309 14.65 16.52 -2.54
CA TYR A 309 13.94 15.27 -2.75
C TYR A 309 13.10 14.94 -1.52
N GLY A 310 11.83 14.60 -1.74
CA GLY A 310 10.91 14.18 -0.69
C GLY A 310 9.67 13.49 -1.25
N ALA A 311 8.90 12.84 -0.36
CA ALA A 311 7.75 12.03 -0.75
C ALA A 311 6.68 12.82 -1.53
N ASN A 312 6.49 14.11 -1.22
CA ASN A 312 5.44 14.96 -1.79
C ASN A 312 5.96 16.09 -2.68
N ALA A 313 7.27 16.29 -2.76
CA ALA A 313 7.87 17.38 -3.53
C ALA A 313 9.29 17.06 -3.97
N ILE A 314 9.63 17.43 -5.20
CA ILE A 314 10.96 17.28 -5.80
C ILE A 314 11.30 18.57 -6.53
N THR A 315 12.50 19.12 -6.29
CA THR A 315 13.04 20.26 -7.06
C THR A 315 14.29 19.82 -7.80
N VAL A 316 14.29 20.04 -9.11
CA VAL A 316 15.38 19.64 -10.00
C VAL A 316 15.88 20.87 -10.75
N GLN A 317 17.18 21.12 -10.70
CA GLN A 317 17.85 22.05 -11.59
C GLN A 317 18.30 21.29 -12.82
N VAL A 318 17.95 21.81 -14.00
CA VAL A 318 18.33 21.23 -15.26
C VAL A 318 18.96 22.31 -16.13
N ALA A 319 20.08 21.99 -16.76
CA ALA A 319 20.62 22.76 -17.87
C ALA A 319 20.81 21.82 -19.06
N THR A 320 20.19 22.16 -20.19
CA THR A 320 20.28 21.37 -21.43
C THR A 320 20.48 22.31 -22.62
N GLU A 321 21.19 21.88 -23.66
CA GLU A 321 21.45 22.70 -24.86
C GLU A 321 20.26 22.72 -25.83
N ALA A 322 19.35 21.76 -25.71
CA ALA A 322 18.22 21.58 -26.61
C ALA A 322 16.94 21.25 -25.83
N PRO A 323 15.74 21.50 -26.41
CA PRO A 323 14.51 20.96 -25.85
C PRO A 323 14.59 19.43 -25.69
N GLY A 324 14.13 18.95 -24.55
CA GLY A 324 14.23 17.56 -24.14
C GLY A 324 13.14 17.17 -23.17
N VAL A 325 13.25 15.97 -22.61
CA VAL A 325 12.34 15.48 -21.57
C VAL A 325 13.16 15.13 -20.34
N LEU A 326 12.88 15.81 -19.22
CA LEU A 326 13.38 15.43 -17.90
C LEU A 326 12.60 14.20 -17.43
N LEU A 327 13.25 13.05 -17.41
CA LEU A 327 12.72 11.80 -16.92
C LEU A 327 13.15 11.60 -15.46
N LEU A 328 12.22 11.20 -14.60
CA LEU A 328 12.50 10.85 -13.21
C LEU A 328 12.20 9.36 -13.03
N SER A 329 13.15 8.60 -12.46
CA SER A 329 12.95 7.23 -11.99
C SER A 329 12.04 7.22 -10.77
N GLU A 330 10.80 7.63 -10.97
CA GLU A 330 9.82 7.90 -9.94
C GLU A 330 8.45 7.55 -10.49
N VAL A 331 7.68 6.76 -9.73
CA VAL A 331 6.40 6.24 -10.19
C VAL A 331 5.41 7.38 -10.45
N TRP A 332 4.79 7.36 -11.61
CA TRP A 332 3.73 8.30 -11.99
C TRP A 332 2.43 7.96 -11.27
N TYR A 333 1.72 8.99 -10.82
CA TYR A 333 0.38 8.84 -10.23
C TYR A 333 -0.48 10.09 -10.47
N PRO A 334 -1.79 9.95 -10.70
CA PRO A 334 -2.67 11.11 -10.87
C PRO A 334 -2.64 12.05 -9.65
N GLY A 335 -2.41 13.34 -9.90
CA GLY A 335 -2.37 14.37 -8.84
C GLY A 335 -1.00 15.01 -8.62
N TRP A 336 0.06 14.49 -9.26
CA TRP A 336 1.31 15.24 -9.40
C TRP A 336 1.11 16.46 -10.29
N ARG A 337 1.75 17.57 -9.90
CA ARG A 337 1.80 18.83 -10.63
C ARG A 337 3.25 19.23 -10.83
N ALA A 338 3.53 19.98 -11.88
CA ALA A 338 4.84 20.52 -12.12
C ALA A 338 4.81 21.97 -12.59
N THR A 339 5.90 22.69 -12.33
CA THR A 339 6.22 23.97 -12.94
C THR A 339 7.63 23.96 -13.50
N ILE A 340 7.86 24.77 -14.54
CA ILE A 340 9.19 25.12 -15.04
C ILE A 340 9.34 26.62 -14.87
N ASN A 341 10.33 27.04 -14.07
CA ASN A 341 10.58 28.46 -13.79
C ASN A 341 9.31 29.20 -13.28
N GLY A 342 8.45 28.49 -12.55
CA GLY A 342 7.19 29.02 -12.00
C GLY A 342 5.96 28.84 -12.92
N GLU A 343 6.15 28.53 -14.20
CA GLU A 343 5.04 28.34 -15.14
C GLU A 343 4.53 26.89 -15.11
N PRO A 344 3.20 26.66 -15.01
CA PRO A 344 2.63 25.31 -14.95
C PRO A 344 2.90 24.50 -16.22
N VAL A 345 3.24 23.21 -16.03
CA VAL A 345 3.42 22.24 -17.11
C VAL A 345 2.80 20.89 -16.75
N ASP A 346 2.50 20.09 -17.78
CA ASP A 346 1.95 18.75 -17.59
C ASP A 346 3.01 17.76 -17.11
N VAL A 347 2.60 16.85 -16.22
CA VAL A 347 3.40 15.71 -15.78
C VAL A 347 3.04 14.50 -16.63
N LEU A 348 3.98 14.06 -17.45
CA LEU A 348 3.80 12.99 -18.41
C LEU A 348 4.06 11.64 -17.74
N ARG A 349 3.31 10.61 -18.17
CA ARG A 349 3.63 9.21 -17.87
C ARG A 349 4.56 8.69 -18.96
N VAL A 350 5.67 8.10 -18.55
CA VAL A 350 6.75 7.65 -19.43
C VAL A 350 7.18 6.24 -19.05
N ASP A 351 7.64 5.47 -20.02
CA ASP A 351 8.12 4.10 -19.88
C ASP A 351 7.18 3.21 -19.07
N GLY A 352 5.87 3.35 -19.32
CA GLY A 352 4.86 2.54 -18.66
C GLY A 352 4.52 2.98 -17.24
N ALA A 353 5.44 3.47 -16.43
CA ALA A 353 5.17 3.68 -15.01
C ALA A 353 5.88 4.87 -14.37
N LEU A 354 6.82 5.50 -15.07
CA LEU A 354 7.60 6.61 -14.54
C LEU A 354 6.97 7.95 -14.93
N ARG A 355 7.49 9.03 -14.35
CA ARG A 355 7.05 10.40 -14.64
C ARG A 355 8.12 11.21 -15.34
N ALA A 356 7.68 12.13 -16.18
CA ALA A 356 8.53 13.03 -16.92
C ALA A 356 7.91 14.43 -17.07
N VAL A 357 8.76 15.40 -17.41
CA VAL A 357 8.37 16.78 -17.75
C VAL A 357 9.12 17.21 -19.01
N ALA A 358 8.42 17.76 -19.99
CA ALA A 358 9.04 18.36 -21.17
C ALA A 358 9.73 19.68 -20.80
N ILE A 359 11.01 19.84 -21.14
CA ILE A 359 11.82 20.99 -20.76
C ILE A 359 12.34 21.75 -21.99
N PRO A 360 12.43 23.10 -21.93
CA PRO A 360 13.06 23.88 -22.98
C PRO A 360 14.59 23.80 -22.90
N ALA A 361 15.28 24.27 -23.95
CA ALA A 361 16.71 24.53 -23.89
C ALA A 361 17.05 25.63 -22.86
N GLY A 362 18.25 25.54 -22.29
CA GLY A 362 18.78 26.46 -21.29
C GLY A 362 18.65 25.93 -19.86
N ALA A 363 18.87 26.82 -18.90
CA ALA A 363 18.72 26.52 -17.48
C ALA A 363 17.26 26.63 -17.06
N SER A 364 16.78 25.64 -16.32
CA SER A 364 15.41 25.55 -15.82
C SER A 364 15.38 24.97 -14.41
N THR A 365 14.54 25.55 -13.56
CA THR A 365 14.15 24.94 -12.28
C THR A 365 12.81 24.23 -12.47
N VAL A 366 12.81 22.91 -12.34
CA VAL A 366 11.61 22.07 -12.41
C VAL A 366 11.17 21.74 -10.99
N GLN A 367 9.96 22.11 -10.63
CA GLN A 367 9.38 21.79 -9.32
C GLN A 367 8.20 20.86 -9.51
N LEU A 368 8.22 19.70 -8.87
CA LEU A 368 7.13 18.73 -8.86
C LEU A 368 6.56 18.62 -7.45
N TRP A 369 5.24 18.57 -7.31
CA TRP A 369 4.60 18.31 -6.02
C TRP A 369 3.29 17.53 -6.15
N PHE A 370 2.97 16.76 -5.12
CA PHE A 370 1.77 15.94 -5.08
C PHE A 370 0.60 16.71 -4.46
N ALA A 371 -0.45 16.95 -5.25
CA ALA A 371 -1.64 17.69 -4.83
C ALA A 371 -2.94 17.07 -5.40
N PRO A 372 -3.32 15.86 -4.95
CA PRO A 372 -4.49 15.17 -5.47
C PRO A 372 -5.80 15.85 -5.03
N PRO A 373 -6.84 15.89 -5.89
CA PRO A 373 -8.15 16.44 -5.54
C PRO A 373 -8.82 15.77 -4.33
N SER A 374 -8.55 14.47 -4.13
CA SER A 374 -9.13 13.65 -3.05
C SER A 374 -8.82 14.20 -1.65
N TRP A 375 -7.64 14.81 -1.44
CA TRP A 375 -7.28 15.45 -0.19
C TRP A 375 -8.26 16.57 0.18
N ARG A 376 -8.63 17.41 -0.80
CA ARG A 376 -9.56 18.52 -0.60
C ARG A 376 -10.97 18.01 -0.30
N TRP A 377 -11.41 16.94 -0.96
CA TRP A 377 -12.70 16.30 -0.70
C TRP A 377 -12.75 15.67 0.69
N GLY A 378 -11.68 14.99 1.11
CA GLY A 378 -11.56 14.40 2.43
C GLY A 378 -11.66 15.45 3.54
N LEU A 379 -10.96 16.58 3.40
CA LEU A 379 -11.06 17.69 4.35
C LEU A 379 -12.47 18.29 4.39
N GLY A 380 -13.10 18.49 3.24
CA GLY A 380 -14.49 18.96 3.17
C GLY A 380 -15.48 18.00 3.85
N GLY A 381 -15.31 16.69 3.64
CA GLY A 381 -16.11 15.65 4.28
C GLY A 381 -15.91 15.61 5.80
N LEU A 382 -14.67 15.74 6.28
CA LEU A 382 -14.35 15.81 7.72
C LEU A 382 -15.02 17.02 8.38
N LEU A 383 -14.94 18.19 7.76
CA LEU A 383 -15.56 19.41 8.28
C LEU A 383 -17.09 19.27 8.35
N LEU A 384 -17.72 18.77 7.28
CA LEU A 384 -19.15 18.52 7.25
C LEU A 384 -19.56 17.50 8.32
N GLY A 385 -18.84 16.39 8.44
CA GLY A 385 -19.09 15.36 9.45
C GLY A 385 -18.95 15.90 10.87
N SER A 386 -17.96 16.76 11.12
CA SER A 386 -17.76 17.41 12.42
C SER A 386 -18.90 18.37 12.77
N ILE A 387 -19.36 19.17 11.80
CA ILE A 387 -20.51 20.07 11.98
C ILE A 387 -21.79 19.26 12.29
N LEU A 388 -22.03 18.17 11.57
CA LEU A 388 -23.17 17.30 11.81
C LEU A 388 -23.10 16.64 13.19
N CYS A 389 -21.92 16.18 13.61
CA CYS A 389 -21.71 15.60 14.93
C CYS A 389 -22.02 16.62 16.05
N LEU A 390 -21.50 17.85 15.93
CA LEU A 390 -21.78 18.92 16.88
C LEU A 390 -23.26 19.31 16.91
N ALA A 391 -23.94 19.36 15.75
CA ALA A 391 -25.37 19.63 15.69
C ALA A 391 -26.22 18.56 16.37
N ILE A 392 -25.80 17.29 16.31
CA ILE A 392 -26.45 16.18 17.01
C ILE A 392 -26.22 16.30 18.52
N VAL A 393 -24.97 16.48 18.98
CA VAL A 393 -24.63 16.63 20.41
C VAL A 393 -25.31 17.87 21.02
N GLY A 394 -25.36 18.98 20.29
CA GLY A 394 -26.02 20.21 20.71
C GLY A 394 -27.53 20.05 20.96
N ARG A 395 -28.19 19.09 20.29
CA ARG A 395 -29.60 18.75 20.51
C ARG A 395 -29.85 17.86 21.73
N PHE A 396 -28.83 17.18 22.23
CA PHE A 396 -28.93 16.36 23.45
C PHE A 396 -28.60 17.13 24.73
N THR A 397 -28.04 18.33 24.59
CA THR A 397 -27.66 19.21 25.72
C THR A 397 -28.65 20.36 25.95
N SER A 398 -29.62 20.54 25.05
CA SER A 398 -30.81 21.39 25.18
C SER A 398 -32.02 20.55 25.56
#